data_AF-A0A931FZ48-F1
#
_entry.id   AF-A0A931FZ48-F1
#
_cell.length_a   1.000
_cell.length_b   1.000
_cell.length_c   1.000
_cell.angle_alpha   90.00
_cell.angle_beta   90.00
_cell.angle_gamma   90.00
#
_symmetry.space_group_name_H-M   'P 1'
#
loop_
_entity.id
_entity.type
_entity.pdbx_description
1 polymer ?
#
loop_
_entity_poly.entity_id
_entity_poly.type
_entity_poly.pdbx_seq_one_letter_code
_entity_poly.pdbx_strand_id
1 'polypeptide(L)'
;MTRTAAEALAGGCAGIARGATRSVILHGSLAAGGFLPGRSDIDLLVVVDDGLTDAQASDLKQLVRKADTGDAAGIDLHVVTAEVAGAPTRTPALELHVGRYDGTSAGFEVERRLAEAPDLLAELSMAREQGLHLAGAAPRTVIGPVPAGWVVDRGRYWLRSWQSLTDDSENAAFMVLTACRIWRFAIEHVHCSKVEAARWALTRNPSLKVVEQAMQRYLGDLAVPVDEQNLAALLDLVLRETAIRRPLG
;
A
#
# COMPACT_ATOMS: atom_id res chain seq x y z
N MET A 1 -2.75 9.46 18.53
CA MET A 1 -3.07 8.19 19.22
C MET A 1 -2.75 6.98 18.34
N THR A 2 -2.97 7.06 17.02
CA THR A 2 -2.71 5.97 16.07
C THR A 2 -1.28 5.39 16.09
N ARG A 3 -0.23 6.21 16.26
CA ARG A 3 1.15 5.67 16.33
C ARG A 3 1.34 4.70 17.50
N THR A 4 0.80 5.02 18.66
CA THR A 4 0.83 4.14 19.83
C THR A 4 0.01 2.86 19.59
N ALA A 5 -1.12 2.98 18.89
CA ALA A 5 -1.91 1.82 18.47
C ALA A 5 -1.12 0.89 17.51
N ALA A 6 -0.42 1.47 16.54
CA ALA A 6 0.46 0.72 15.63
C ALA A 6 1.62 0.04 16.36
N GLU A 7 2.26 0.71 17.32
CA GLU A 7 3.32 0.14 18.16
C GLU A 7 2.80 -1.03 19.03
N ALA A 8 1.61 -0.88 19.62
CA ALA A 8 0.97 -1.95 20.39
C ALA A 8 0.60 -3.17 19.52
N LEU A 9 0.01 -2.92 18.34
CA LEU A 9 -0.32 -3.96 17.37
C LEU A 9 0.94 -4.69 16.91
N ALA A 10 2.01 -3.95 16.58
CA ALA A 10 3.29 -4.54 16.19
C ALA A 10 3.91 -5.41 17.29
N GLY A 11 3.84 -4.97 18.54
CA GLY A 11 4.25 -5.77 19.70
C GLY A 11 3.46 -7.07 19.84
N GLY A 12 2.14 -7.02 19.62
CA GLY A 12 1.27 -8.20 19.58
C GLY A 12 1.65 -9.17 18.46
N CYS A 13 1.90 -8.66 17.24
CA CYS A 13 2.33 -9.47 16.10
C CYS A 13 3.64 -10.21 16.40
N ALA A 14 4.66 -9.50 16.89
CA ALA A 14 5.94 -10.09 17.25
C ALA A 14 5.80 -11.12 18.39
N GLY A 15 4.93 -10.85 19.36
CA GLY A 15 4.65 -11.75 20.48
C GLY A 15 3.96 -13.06 20.08
N ILE A 16 3.10 -13.03 19.06
CA ILE A 16 2.40 -14.22 18.54
C ILE A 16 3.32 -15.07 17.66
N ALA A 17 4.09 -14.43 16.79
CA ALA A 17 5.00 -15.13 15.88
C ALA A 17 6.28 -15.68 16.56
N ARG A 18 6.51 -15.37 17.85
CA ARG A 18 7.50 -15.95 18.79
C ARG A 18 8.79 -16.51 18.17
N GLY A 19 9.90 -15.79 18.29
CA GLY A 19 11.24 -16.27 17.91
C GLY A 19 11.46 -16.47 16.41
N ALA A 20 10.39 -16.49 15.62
CA ALA A 20 10.39 -16.50 14.16
C ALA A 20 10.12 -15.11 13.56
N THR A 21 10.00 -14.02 14.33
CA THR A 21 9.79 -12.68 13.76
C THR A 21 11.13 -11.99 13.50
N ARG A 22 11.44 -11.72 12.24
CA ARG A 22 12.62 -10.93 11.86
C ARG A 22 12.37 -9.42 11.95
N SER A 23 11.19 -8.98 11.55
CA SER A 23 10.82 -7.57 11.58
C SER A 23 9.31 -7.39 11.57
N VAL A 24 8.86 -6.32 12.23
CA VAL A 24 7.51 -5.76 12.05
C VAL A 24 7.67 -4.33 11.58
N ILE A 25 7.18 -4.06 10.37
CA ILE A 25 7.46 -2.85 9.63
C ILE A 25 6.16 -2.09 9.43
N LEU A 26 6.08 -0.90 9.99
CA LEU A 26 5.05 0.07 9.63
C LEU A 26 5.40 0.72 8.31
N HIS A 27 4.46 0.75 7.37
CA HIS A 27 4.63 1.44 6.09
C HIS A 27 3.39 2.28 5.77
N GLY A 28 3.21 2.60 4.49
CA GLY A 28 2.06 3.34 4.02
C GLY A 28 1.98 4.76 4.58
N SER A 29 0.77 5.25 4.76
CA SER A 29 0.52 6.68 5.01
C SER A 29 1.06 7.15 6.37
N LEU A 30 1.01 6.27 7.39
CA LEU A 30 1.47 6.58 8.74
C LEU A 30 3.00 6.66 8.82
N ALA A 31 3.71 5.80 8.10
CA ALA A 31 5.17 5.88 8.01
C ALA A 31 5.63 7.05 7.12
N ALA A 32 4.94 7.32 6.02
CA ALA A 32 5.32 8.33 5.02
C ALA A 32 4.88 9.78 5.37
N GLY A 33 4.24 10.01 6.52
CA GLY A 33 3.79 11.34 6.95
C GLY A 33 2.56 11.87 6.20
N GLY A 34 1.81 10.99 5.52
CA GLY A 34 0.59 11.30 4.76
C GLY A 34 -0.69 10.79 5.43
N PHE A 35 -0.65 10.47 6.72
CA PHE A 35 -1.77 9.89 7.46
C PHE A 35 -2.93 10.88 7.60
N LEU A 36 -4.12 10.44 7.23
CA LEU A 36 -5.37 11.16 7.41
C LEU A 36 -6.25 10.44 8.46
N PRO A 37 -6.49 11.05 9.63
CA PRO A 37 -7.40 10.51 10.64
C PRO A 37 -8.79 10.18 10.06
N GLY A 38 -9.33 9.03 10.46
CA GLY A 38 -10.63 8.50 10.01
C GLY A 38 -10.67 8.04 8.54
N ARG A 39 -9.53 8.07 7.83
CA ARG A 39 -9.45 7.71 6.40
C ARG A 39 -8.28 6.81 6.02
N SER A 40 -7.25 6.77 6.86
CA SER A 40 -6.03 6.02 6.61
C SER A 40 -5.96 4.82 7.54
N ASP A 41 -5.44 3.72 7.03
CA ASP A 41 -5.26 2.48 7.77
C ASP A 41 -3.90 2.46 8.47
N ILE A 42 -3.75 1.51 9.40
CA ILE A 42 -2.46 1.09 9.93
C ILE A 42 -1.94 -0.03 9.03
N ASP A 43 -0.94 0.26 8.21
CA ASP A 43 -0.32 -0.69 7.28
C ASP A 43 0.91 -1.37 7.92
N LEU A 44 0.84 -2.68 8.18
CA LEU A 44 1.93 -3.46 8.77
C LEU A 44 2.37 -4.62 7.87
N LEU A 45 3.68 -4.71 7.65
CA LEU A 45 4.33 -5.86 7.06
C LEU A 45 5.14 -6.61 8.13
N VAL A 46 4.80 -7.87 8.36
CA VAL A 46 5.53 -8.76 9.27
C VAL A 46 6.38 -9.73 8.45
N VAL A 47 7.69 -9.74 8.72
CA VAL A 47 8.63 -10.69 8.13
C VAL A 47 8.93 -11.77 9.16
N VAL A 48 8.57 -13.01 8.84
CA VAL A 48 8.84 -14.19 9.68
C VAL A 48 9.93 -15.08 9.08
N ASP A 49 10.71 -15.79 9.89
CA ASP A 49 11.74 -16.72 9.43
C ASP A 49 11.16 -17.79 8.50
N ASP A 50 10.12 -18.48 8.97
CA ASP A 50 9.41 -19.56 8.29
C ASP A 50 7.90 -19.26 8.22
N GLY A 51 7.12 -20.16 7.64
CA GLY A 51 5.65 -20.03 7.58
C GLY A 51 4.97 -20.03 8.96
N LEU A 52 3.74 -19.52 9.01
CA LEU A 52 2.94 -19.49 10.23
C LEU A 52 2.26 -20.84 10.48
N THR A 53 2.27 -21.27 11.74
CA THR A 53 1.36 -22.34 12.18
C THR A 53 -0.10 -21.89 12.09
N ASP A 54 -1.03 -22.84 12.09
CA ASP A 54 -2.45 -22.52 12.00
C ASP A 54 -2.95 -21.73 13.23
N ALA A 55 -2.41 -22.05 14.42
CA ALA A 55 -2.67 -21.32 15.65
C ALA A 55 -2.18 -19.87 15.59
N GLN A 56 -0.93 -19.64 15.17
CA GLN A 56 -0.37 -18.27 15.08
C GLN A 56 -1.18 -17.38 14.14
N ALA A 57 -1.55 -17.88 12.96
CA ALA A 57 -2.38 -17.10 12.05
C ALA A 57 -3.81 -16.87 12.60
N SER A 58 -4.38 -17.82 13.34
CA SER A 58 -5.65 -17.61 14.05
C SER A 58 -5.52 -16.51 15.11
N ASP A 59 -4.43 -16.51 15.87
CA ASP A 59 -4.17 -15.52 16.90
C ASP A 59 -3.92 -14.13 16.30
N LEU A 60 -3.19 -14.03 15.19
CA LEU A 60 -3.01 -12.77 14.45
C LEU A 60 -4.34 -12.21 13.95
N LYS A 61 -5.22 -13.06 13.40
CA LYS A 61 -6.58 -12.65 13.01
C LYS A 61 -7.36 -12.11 14.21
N GLN A 62 -7.30 -12.78 15.36
CA GLN A 62 -7.98 -12.31 16.57
C GLN A 62 -7.37 -11.01 17.11
N LEU A 63 -6.04 -10.85 17.02
CA LEU A 63 -5.34 -9.63 17.39
C LEU A 63 -5.85 -8.46 16.55
N VAL A 64 -5.84 -8.59 15.21
CA VAL A 64 -6.34 -7.54 14.32
C VAL A 64 -7.81 -7.24 14.56
N ARG A 65 -8.67 -8.24 14.84
CA ARG A 65 -10.09 -7.99 15.18
C ARG A 65 -10.29 -7.14 16.44
N LYS A 66 -9.41 -7.27 17.43
CA LYS A 66 -9.56 -6.66 18.75
C LYS A 66 -8.67 -5.43 18.95
N ALA A 67 -7.75 -5.18 18.03
CA ALA A 67 -6.78 -4.10 18.15
C ALA A 67 -7.47 -2.74 18.20
N ASP A 68 -6.98 -1.85 19.06
CA ASP A 68 -7.31 -0.44 18.96
C ASP A 68 -6.69 0.13 17.68
N THR A 69 -7.45 0.93 16.94
CA THR A 69 -6.98 1.65 15.74
C THR A 69 -6.62 3.10 16.03
N GLY A 70 -6.90 3.61 17.24
CA GLY A 70 -6.84 5.03 17.52
C GLY A 70 -7.69 5.81 16.52
N ASP A 71 -7.05 6.69 15.75
CA ASP A 71 -7.73 7.51 14.73
C ASP A 71 -7.65 6.91 13.32
N ALA A 72 -7.20 5.65 13.16
CA ALA A 72 -7.16 4.98 11.85
C ALA A 72 -8.55 4.46 11.44
N ALA A 73 -8.77 4.38 10.12
CA ALA A 73 -9.98 3.78 9.53
C ALA A 73 -9.95 2.25 9.54
N GLY A 74 -8.79 1.66 9.79
CA GLY A 74 -8.60 0.23 9.65
C GLY A 74 -7.17 -0.22 9.91
N ILE A 75 -6.94 -1.50 9.65
CA ILE A 75 -5.66 -2.19 9.73
C ILE A 75 -5.51 -3.02 8.47
N ASP A 76 -4.34 -2.94 7.86
CA ASP A 76 -3.92 -3.80 6.76
C ASP A 76 -2.65 -4.54 7.19
N LEU A 77 -2.77 -5.83 7.50
CA LEU A 77 -1.67 -6.65 8.00
C LEU A 77 -1.27 -7.71 6.97
N HIS A 78 -0.04 -7.63 6.46
CA HIS A 78 0.56 -8.67 5.63
C HIS A 78 1.67 -9.40 6.38
N VAL A 79 1.77 -10.71 6.16
CA VAL A 79 2.85 -11.56 6.66
C VAL A 79 3.49 -12.27 5.49
N VAL A 80 4.82 -12.18 5.42
CA VAL A 80 5.65 -12.87 4.43
C VAL A 80 6.79 -13.60 5.13
N THR A 81 7.29 -14.67 4.50
CA THR A 81 8.49 -15.33 4.99
C THR A 81 9.74 -14.52 4.63
N ALA A 82 10.83 -14.79 5.34
CA ALA A 82 12.09 -14.12 5.14
C ALA A 82 12.75 -14.51 3.82
N GLU A 83 12.44 -15.71 3.31
CA GLU A 83 12.80 -16.12 1.95
C GLU A 83 12.14 -15.20 0.91
N VAL A 84 10.82 -15.01 1.01
CA VAL A 84 10.06 -14.13 0.09
C VAL A 84 10.52 -12.67 0.20
N ALA A 85 10.68 -12.15 1.42
CA ALA A 85 11.11 -10.78 1.64
C ALA A 85 12.57 -10.57 1.19
N GLY A 86 13.46 -11.53 1.47
CA GLY A 86 14.88 -11.43 1.19
C GLY A 86 15.23 -11.56 -0.29
N ALA A 87 14.44 -12.32 -1.04
CA ALA A 87 14.58 -12.47 -2.49
C ALA A 87 13.21 -12.34 -3.20
N PRO A 88 12.64 -11.12 -3.29
CA PRO A 88 11.35 -10.91 -3.92
C PRO A 88 11.33 -11.42 -5.36
N THR A 89 10.22 -12.05 -5.75
CA THR A 89 9.94 -12.45 -7.14
C THR A 89 8.88 -11.54 -7.75
N ARG A 90 8.53 -11.72 -9.03
CA ARG A 90 7.43 -10.95 -9.66
C ARG A 90 6.05 -11.24 -9.08
N THR A 91 5.89 -12.39 -8.45
CA THR A 91 4.64 -12.88 -7.87
C THR A 91 4.98 -13.49 -6.52
N PRO A 92 5.39 -12.66 -5.55
CA PRO A 92 5.81 -13.15 -4.24
C PRO A 92 4.65 -13.89 -3.57
N ALA A 93 4.96 -14.95 -2.82
CA ALA A 93 3.97 -15.67 -2.04
C ALA A 93 3.60 -14.87 -0.77
N LEU A 94 2.34 -14.96 -0.37
CA LEU A 94 1.83 -14.36 0.87
C LEU A 94 1.57 -15.47 1.89
N GLU A 95 2.06 -15.31 3.12
CA GLU A 95 1.74 -16.26 4.20
C GLU A 95 0.36 -15.98 4.79
N LEU A 96 0.06 -14.71 5.08
CA LEU A 96 -1.22 -14.27 5.64
C LEU A 96 -1.48 -12.80 5.31
N HIS A 97 -2.72 -12.49 4.90
CA HIS A 97 -3.28 -11.13 4.93
C HIS A 97 -4.45 -11.10 5.91
N VAL A 98 -4.55 -10.02 6.68
CA VAL A 98 -5.70 -9.69 7.51
C VAL A 98 -6.02 -8.21 7.36
N GLY A 99 -7.12 -7.92 6.67
CA GLY A 99 -7.68 -6.57 6.55
C GLY A 99 -8.82 -6.37 7.53
N ARG A 100 -8.86 -5.20 8.19
CA ARG A 100 -10.03 -4.70 8.94
C ARG A 100 -10.29 -3.28 8.52
N TYR A 101 -11.45 -3.00 7.94
CA TYR A 101 -11.77 -1.69 7.37
C TYR A 101 -13.10 -1.19 7.95
N ASP A 102 -13.00 -0.42 9.04
CA ASP A 102 -14.13 -0.04 9.87
C ASP A 102 -15.05 0.93 9.09
N GLY A 103 -16.35 0.59 9.01
CA GLY A 103 -17.35 1.43 8.31
C GLY A 103 -17.36 1.29 6.78
N THR A 104 -16.66 0.30 6.22
CA THR A 104 -16.68 -0.03 4.78
C THR A 104 -17.45 -1.34 4.52
N SER A 105 -17.79 -1.61 3.26
CA SER A 105 -18.40 -2.89 2.84
C SER A 105 -17.44 -4.08 2.91
N ALA A 106 -16.13 -3.84 2.82
CA ALA A 106 -15.09 -4.86 2.95
C ALA A 106 -15.07 -5.46 4.36
N GLY A 107 -15.14 -4.60 5.39
CA GLY A 107 -15.33 -4.98 6.79
C GLY A 107 -14.15 -5.76 7.40
N PHE A 108 -14.02 -7.05 7.09
CA PHE A 108 -12.95 -7.90 7.60
C PHE A 108 -12.56 -9.00 6.59
N GLU A 109 -11.31 -8.99 6.16
CA GLU A 109 -10.79 -9.84 5.09
C GLU A 109 -9.62 -10.68 5.59
N VAL A 110 -9.50 -11.90 5.04
CA VAL A 110 -8.45 -12.84 5.42
C VAL A 110 -8.06 -13.71 4.25
N GLU A 111 -6.78 -13.66 3.88
CA GLU A 111 -6.19 -14.56 2.90
C GLU A 111 -5.03 -15.32 3.54
N ARG A 112 -4.81 -16.58 3.13
CA ARG A 112 -3.77 -17.43 3.73
C ARG A 112 -3.06 -18.25 2.69
N ARG A 113 -1.71 -18.29 2.77
CA ARG A 113 -0.82 -19.11 1.94
C ARG A 113 -1.15 -18.95 0.45
N LEU A 114 -1.27 -17.70 -0.01
CA LEU A 114 -1.42 -17.44 -1.44
C LEU A 114 -0.08 -17.66 -2.12
N ALA A 115 -0.06 -18.54 -3.13
CA ALA A 115 1.15 -18.83 -3.88
C ALA A 115 1.67 -17.62 -4.66
N GLU A 116 0.76 -16.75 -5.10
CA GLU A 116 1.07 -15.57 -5.90
C GLU A 116 0.24 -14.38 -5.41
N ALA A 117 0.91 -13.35 -4.89
CA ALA A 117 0.32 -12.08 -4.51
C ALA A 117 1.10 -10.92 -5.17
N PRO A 118 0.88 -10.65 -6.48
CA PRO A 118 1.67 -9.67 -7.23
C PRO A 118 1.62 -8.24 -6.69
N ASP A 119 0.59 -7.89 -5.90
CA ASP A 119 0.44 -6.57 -5.29
C ASP A 119 1.44 -6.31 -4.16
N LEU A 120 1.96 -7.35 -3.51
CA LEU A 120 3.00 -7.23 -2.49
C LEU A 120 4.28 -6.58 -3.02
N LEU A 121 4.53 -6.56 -4.34
CA LEU A 121 5.69 -5.88 -4.91
C LEU A 121 5.76 -4.41 -4.53
N ALA A 122 4.63 -3.70 -4.61
CA ALA A 122 4.57 -2.29 -4.30
C ALA A 122 4.77 -2.06 -2.80
N GLU A 123 4.19 -2.94 -1.97
CA GLU A 123 4.32 -2.92 -0.53
C GLU A 123 5.74 -3.22 -0.05
N LEU A 124 6.35 -4.32 -0.51
CA LEU A 124 7.75 -4.67 -0.23
C LEU A 124 8.69 -3.54 -0.64
N SER A 125 8.48 -2.97 -1.82
CA SER A 125 9.28 -1.83 -2.30
C SER A 125 9.13 -0.61 -1.40
N MET A 126 7.90 -0.26 -0.99
CA MET A 126 7.64 0.89 -0.13
C MET A 126 8.14 0.69 1.30
N ALA A 127 7.86 -0.47 1.89
CA ALA A 127 8.32 -0.85 3.22
C ALA A 127 9.85 -0.87 3.30
N ARG A 128 10.52 -1.35 2.25
CA ARG A 128 11.98 -1.33 2.17
C ARG A 128 12.54 0.09 2.19
N GLU A 129 11.95 0.99 1.40
CA GLU A 129 12.50 2.32 1.16
C GLU A 129 12.12 3.34 2.25
N GLN A 130 10.89 3.27 2.76
CA GLN A 130 10.27 4.26 3.65
C GLN A 130 9.66 3.67 4.92
N GLY A 131 9.72 2.34 5.09
CA GLY A 131 9.15 1.68 6.27
C GLY A 131 9.90 2.02 7.57
N LEU A 132 9.16 2.00 8.66
CA LEU A 132 9.66 2.15 10.02
C LEU A 132 9.61 0.79 10.70
N HIS A 133 10.75 0.28 11.15
CA HIS A 133 10.74 -0.93 11.97
C HIS A 133 10.19 -0.58 13.36
N LEU A 134 9.16 -1.28 13.78
CA LEU A 134 8.58 -1.18 15.12
C LEU A 134 9.09 -2.30 16.02
N ALA A 135 9.50 -3.42 15.44
CA ALA A 135 10.19 -4.51 16.12
C ALA A 135 11.17 -5.21 15.17
N GLY A 136 12.22 -5.81 15.72
CA GLY A 136 13.21 -6.56 14.95
C GLY A 136 14.14 -5.69 14.10
N ALA A 137 14.60 -6.24 13.00
CA ALA A 137 15.62 -5.63 12.15
C ALA A 137 15.04 -4.53 11.22
N ALA A 138 15.90 -3.64 10.74
CA ALA A 138 15.49 -2.55 9.85
C ALA A 138 15.00 -3.08 8.49
N PRO A 139 14.08 -2.38 7.78
CA PRO A 139 13.47 -2.91 6.56
C PRO A 139 14.49 -3.28 5.48
N ARG A 140 15.53 -2.45 5.27
CA ARG A 140 16.57 -2.70 4.27
C ARG A 140 17.44 -3.94 4.53
N THR A 141 17.44 -4.47 5.76
CA THR A 141 18.23 -5.65 6.12
C THR A 141 17.45 -6.95 5.93
N VAL A 142 16.12 -6.88 5.89
CA VAL A 142 15.24 -8.07 5.75
C VAL A 142 14.53 -8.12 4.40
N ILE A 143 14.36 -6.98 3.73
CA ILE A 143 13.77 -6.89 2.39
C ILE A 143 14.87 -6.70 1.34
N GLY A 144 14.97 -7.66 0.42
CA GLY A 144 15.84 -7.60 -0.74
C GLY A 144 15.46 -6.44 -1.69
N PRO A 145 16.33 -6.04 -2.62
CA PRO A 145 15.98 -5.04 -3.61
C PRO A 145 14.79 -5.51 -4.46
N VAL A 146 13.76 -4.66 -4.61
CA VAL A 146 12.63 -4.90 -5.51
C VAL A 146 12.88 -4.13 -6.82
N PRO A 147 13.01 -4.80 -7.97
CA PRO A 147 13.22 -4.11 -9.25
C PRO A 147 12.08 -3.14 -9.54
N ALA A 148 12.41 -1.85 -9.74
CA ALA A 148 11.42 -0.82 -10.00
C ALA A 148 10.52 -1.14 -11.21
N GLY A 149 11.08 -1.78 -12.24
CA GLY A 149 10.32 -2.24 -13.40
C GLY A 149 9.16 -3.18 -13.05
N TRP A 150 9.29 -4.03 -12.03
CA TRP A 150 8.21 -4.93 -11.60
C TRP A 150 7.07 -4.16 -10.91
N VAL A 151 7.41 -3.19 -10.07
CA VAL A 151 6.42 -2.30 -9.44
C VAL A 151 5.69 -1.47 -10.50
N VAL A 152 6.41 -0.95 -11.49
CA VAL A 152 5.82 -0.21 -12.62
C VAL A 152 4.93 -1.11 -13.47
N ASP A 153 5.37 -2.33 -13.81
CA ASP A 153 4.58 -3.30 -14.57
C ASP A 153 3.26 -3.64 -13.84
N ARG A 154 3.31 -3.82 -12.51
CA ARG A 154 2.12 -4.06 -11.69
C ARG A 154 1.22 -2.83 -11.59
N GLY A 155 1.79 -1.63 -11.42
CA GLY A 155 1.01 -0.39 -11.46
C GLY A 155 0.29 -0.22 -12.80
N ARG A 156 0.98 -0.51 -13.92
CA ARG A 156 0.38 -0.48 -15.27
C ARG A 156 -0.72 -1.51 -15.46
N TYR A 157 -0.65 -2.66 -14.79
CA TYR A 157 -1.75 -3.62 -14.77
C TYR A 157 -3.02 -2.97 -14.19
N TRP A 158 -2.92 -2.35 -13.01
CA TRP A 158 -4.06 -1.67 -12.38
C TRP A 158 -4.59 -0.51 -13.21
N LEU A 159 -3.72 0.30 -13.81
CA LEU A 159 -4.14 1.36 -14.72
C LEU A 159 -4.99 0.83 -15.88
N ARG A 160 -4.64 -0.32 -16.45
CA ARG A 160 -5.45 -0.97 -17.51
C ARG A 160 -6.76 -1.54 -16.97
N SER A 161 -6.72 -2.20 -15.82
CA SER A 161 -7.92 -2.75 -15.18
C SER A 161 -8.94 -1.67 -14.82
N TRP A 162 -8.48 -0.49 -14.40
CA TRP A 162 -9.36 0.62 -14.05
C TRP A 162 -9.97 1.35 -15.26
N GLN A 163 -9.47 1.14 -16.48
CA GLN A 163 -10.10 1.70 -17.68
C GLN A 163 -11.54 1.22 -17.87
N SER A 164 -11.92 0.07 -17.29
CA SER A 164 -13.29 -0.44 -17.32
C SER A 164 -14.10 -0.14 -16.05
N LEU A 165 -13.58 0.69 -15.14
CA LEU A 165 -14.19 1.01 -13.84
C LEU A 165 -14.24 2.52 -13.60
N THR A 166 -14.23 3.32 -14.67
CA THR A 166 -14.17 4.78 -14.57
C THR A 166 -15.48 5.40 -14.08
N ASP A 167 -16.57 4.64 -14.12
CA ASP A 167 -17.89 4.96 -13.59
C ASP A 167 -18.01 4.70 -12.06
N ASP A 168 -17.01 4.06 -11.45
CA ASP A 168 -16.94 3.85 -10.00
C ASP A 168 -16.62 5.17 -9.27
N SER A 169 -17.67 5.96 -9.04
CA SER A 169 -17.56 7.24 -8.36
C SER A 169 -17.07 7.14 -6.91
N GLU A 170 -17.19 5.98 -6.26
CA GLU A 170 -16.73 5.77 -4.89
C GLU A 170 -15.20 5.70 -4.85
N ASN A 171 -14.62 4.94 -5.78
CA ASN A 171 -13.17 4.72 -5.86
C ASN A 171 -12.44 5.69 -6.80
N ALA A 172 -13.14 6.53 -7.56
CA ALA A 172 -12.54 7.45 -8.54
C ALA A 172 -11.38 8.29 -7.97
N ALA A 173 -11.56 8.90 -6.78
CA ALA A 173 -10.50 9.70 -6.15
C ALA A 173 -9.28 8.83 -5.78
N PHE A 174 -9.51 7.61 -5.31
CA PHE A 174 -8.45 6.65 -5.01
C PHE A 174 -7.69 6.24 -6.28
N MET A 175 -8.40 5.95 -7.38
CA MET A 175 -7.79 5.59 -8.67
C MET A 175 -6.93 6.72 -9.22
N VAL A 176 -7.43 7.95 -9.22
CA VAL A 176 -6.67 9.15 -9.67
C VAL A 176 -5.37 9.31 -8.88
N LEU A 177 -5.45 9.27 -7.55
CA LEU A 177 -4.30 9.51 -6.69
C LEU A 177 -3.29 8.37 -6.77
N THR A 178 -3.76 7.12 -6.90
CA THR A 178 -2.88 5.97 -7.09
C THR A 178 -2.24 5.98 -8.48
N ALA A 179 -2.95 6.42 -9.52
CA ALA A 179 -2.38 6.63 -10.84
C ALA A 179 -1.27 7.68 -10.82
N CYS A 180 -1.43 8.77 -10.05
CA CYS A 180 -0.36 9.75 -9.85
C CYS A 180 0.87 9.15 -9.15
N ARG A 181 0.67 8.28 -8.14
CA ARG A 181 1.79 7.58 -7.45
C ARG A 181 2.54 6.66 -8.43
N ILE A 182 1.81 5.89 -9.23
CA ILE A 182 2.38 5.01 -10.26
C ILE A 182 3.17 5.85 -11.27
N TRP A 183 2.61 6.97 -11.73
CA TRP A 183 3.27 7.87 -12.67
C TRP A 183 4.60 8.40 -12.11
N ARG A 184 4.59 8.93 -10.89
CA ARG A 184 5.80 9.46 -10.27
C ARG A 184 6.85 8.38 -10.04
N PHE A 185 6.45 7.23 -9.50
CA PHE A 185 7.39 6.12 -9.25
C PHE A 185 8.03 5.61 -10.55
N ALA A 186 7.28 5.58 -11.65
CA ALA A 186 7.81 5.16 -12.94
C ALA A 186 8.87 6.11 -13.52
N ILE A 187 8.82 7.40 -13.17
CA ILE A 187 9.74 8.42 -13.68
C ILE A 187 10.91 8.67 -12.72
N GLU A 188 10.64 8.74 -11.43
CA GLU A 188 11.60 9.17 -10.40
C GLU A 188 12.08 8.03 -9.50
N HIS A 189 11.43 6.85 -9.54
CA HIS A 189 11.67 5.74 -8.61
C HIS A 189 11.52 6.14 -7.14
N VAL A 190 10.68 7.13 -6.87
CA VAL A 190 10.40 7.65 -5.53
C VAL A 190 8.98 7.25 -5.10
N HIS A 191 8.90 6.55 -3.98
CA HIS A 191 7.64 6.36 -3.27
C HIS A 191 7.21 7.67 -2.61
N CYS A 192 5.91 7.94 -2.61
CA CYS A 192 5.36 9.14 -1.98
C CYS A 192 3.91 8.94 -1.54
N SER A 193 3.41 9.89 -0.75
CA SER A 193 2.00 9.96 -0.38
C SER A 193 1.11 10.30 -1.59
N LYS A 194 -0.20 10.06 -1.44
CA LYS A 194 -1.21 10.40 -2.45
C LYS A 194 -1.22 11.91 -2.78
N VAL A 195 -1.09 12.76 -1.77
CA VAL A 195 -1.09 14.23 -1.92
C VAL A 195 0.18 14.72 -2.61
N GLU A 196 1.34 14.20 -2.25
CA GLU A 196 2.60 14.56 -2.92
C GLU A 196 2.60 14.13 -4.39
N ALA A 197 2.07 12.93 -4.69
CA ALA A 197 1.92 12.47 -6.06
C ALA A 197 1.00 13.37 -6.89
N ALA A 198 -0.14 13.79 -6.31
CA ALA A 198 -1.07 14.69 -6.96
C ALA A 198 -0.42 16.05 -7.26
N ARG A 199 0.25 16.65 -6.27
CA ARG A 199 0.98 17.91 -6.45
C ARG A 199 2.06 17.78 -7.53
N TRP A 200 2.85 16.71 -7.48
CA TRP A 200 3.85 16.43 -8.51
C TRP A 200 3.23 16.35 -9.91
N ALA A 201 2.11 15.63 -10.07
CA ALA A 201 1.42 15.53 -11.35
C ALA A 201 0.93 16.91 -11.85
N LEU A 202 0.37 17.74 -10.96
CA LEU A 202 -0.09 19.10 -11.28
C LEU A 202 1.06 20.05 -11.65
N THR A 203 2.26 19.90 -11.06
CA THR A 203 3.43 20.69 -11.50
C THR A 203 3.86 20.38 -12.94
N ARG A 204 3.64 19.15 -13.40
CA ARG A 204 3.95 18.72 -14.77
C ARG A 204 2.86 19.09 -15.75
N ASN A 205 1.61 18.95 -15.34
CA ASN A 205 0.47 19.34 -16.14
C ASN A 205 -0.61 20.00 -15.25
N PRO A 206 -0.60 21.34 -15.17
CA PRO A 206 -1.60 22.10 -14.41
C PRO A 206 -3.02 21.97 -14.96
N SER A 207 -3.21 21.46 -16.19
CA SER A 207 -4.55 21.30 -16.78
C SER A 207 -5.30 20.06 -16.25
N LEU A 208 -4.66 19.20 -15.45
CA LEU A 208 -5.24 17.96 -14.91
C LEU A 208 -6.22 18.25 -13.75
N LYS A 209 -7.34 18.90 -14.03
CA LYS A 209 -8.37 19.25 -13.03
C LYS A 209 -8.85 18.06 -12.21
N VAL A 210 -8.91 16.87 -12.81
CA VAL A 210 -9.30 15.62 -12.13
C VAL A 210 -8.37 15.26 -10.96
N VAL A 211 -7.08 15.62 -11.06
CA VAL A 211 -6.10 15.39 -9.98
C VAL A 211 -6.35 16.34 -8.82
N GLU A 212 -6.66 17.60 -9.11
CA GLU A 212 -7.06 18.59 -8.09
C GLU A 212 -8.36 18.17 -7.40
N GLN A 213 -9.38 17.77 -8.17
CA GLN A 213 -10.66 17.29 -7.67
C GLN A 213 -10.50 16.07 -6.76
N ALA A 214 -9.74 15.07 -7.20
CA ALA A 214 -9.47 13.88 -6.41
C ALA A 214 -8.71 14.20 -5.10
N MET A 215 -7.77 15.14 -5.14
CA MET A 215 -7.05 15.60 -3.94
C MET A 215 -7.98 16.31 -2.96
N GLN A 216 -8.86 17.20 -3.42
CA GLN A 216 -9.85 17.88 -2.57
C GLN A 216 -10.81 16.89 -1.91
N ARG A 217 -11.32 15.92 -2.69
CA ARG A 217 -12.19 14.87 -2.17
C ARG A 217 -11.50 13.98 -1.14
N TYR A 218 -10.24 13.60 -1.41
CA TYR A 218 -9.43 12.82 -0.48
C TYR A 218 -9.16 13.54 0.85
N LEU A 219 -8.96 14.86 0.81
CA LEU A 219 -8.69 15.69 1.98
C LEU A 219 -9.94 16.05 2.80
N GLY A 220 -11.16 15.77 2.30
CA GLY A 220 -12.38 15.88 3.08
C GLY A 220 -13.59 16.45 2.36
N ASP A 221 -13.42 17.04 1.17
CA ASP A 221 -14.54 17.62 0.43
C ASP A 221 -15.26 16.57 -0.42
N LEU A 222 -16.11 15.78 0.24
CA LEU A 222 -16.82 14.66 -0.37
C LEU A 222 -17.76 15.05 -1.52
N ALA A 223 -18.13 16.33 -1.63
CA ALA A 223 -19.03 16.84 -2.66
C ALA A 223 -18.32 17.09 -4.01
N VAL A 224 -16.99 17.12 -4.03
CA VAL A 224 -16.23 17.38 -5.26
C VAL A 224 -16.34 16.19 -6.22
N PRO A 225 -16.93 16.38 -7.41
CA PRO A 225 -17.04 15.30 -8.39
C PRO A 225 -15.66 15.00 -8.98
N VAL A 226 -15.37 13.72 -9.14
CA VAL A 226 -14.25 13.24 -9.95
C VAL A 226 -14.86 12.71 -11.24
N ASP A 227 -14.68 13.45 -12.32
CA ASP A 227 -15.32 13.17 -13.60
C ASP A 227 -14.74 11.93 -14.28
N GLU A 228 -15.61 11.04 -14.74
CA GLU A 228 -15.28 9.76 -15.37
C GLU A 228 -14.39 9.92 -16.60
N GLN A 229 -14.75 10.85 -17.51
CA GLN A 229 -14.00 11.04 -18.76
C GLN A 229 -12.60 11.59 -18.49
N ASN A 230 -12.47 12.49 -17.52
CA ASN A 230 -11.16 13.00 -17.12
C ASN A 230 -10.33 11.96 -16.36
N LEU A 231 -10.96 11.07 -15.57
CA LEU A 231 -10.27 9.92 -14.98
C LEU A 231 -9.74 8.99 -16.09
N ALA A 232 -10.57 8.61 -17.07
CA ALA A 232 -10.14 7.80 -18.21
C ALA A 232 -8.96 8.45 -18.96
N ALA A 233 -9.06 9.76 -19.24
CA ALA A 233 -7.99 10.52 -19.91
C ALA A 233 -6.69 10.56 -19.09
N LEU A 234 -6.79 10.64 -17.76
CA LEU A 234 -5.63 10.55 -16.87
C LEU A 234 -5.00 9.15 -16.90
N LEU A 235 -5.79 8.08 -16.82
CA LEU A 235 -5.28 6.70 -16.87
C LEU A 235 -4.52 6.47 -18.19
N ASP A 236 -5.09 6.92 -19.31
CA ASP A 236 -4.46 6.85 -20.63
C ASP A 236 -3.15 7.65 -20.71
N LEU A 237 -3.13 8.86 -20.15
CA LEU A 237 -1.92 9.67 -20.05
C LEU A 237 -0.82 8.93 -19.28
N VAL A 238 -1.14 8.42 -18.09
CA VAL A 238 -0.17 7.72 -17.25
C VAL A 238 0.30 6.42 -17.93
N LEU A 239 -0.57 5.69 -18.61
CA LEU A 239 -0.18 4.51 -19.38
C LEU A 239 0.80 4.85 -20.51
N ARG A 240 0.66 6.00 -21.19
CA ARG A 240 1.63 6.45 -22.19
C ARG A 240 2.96 6.85 -21.55
N GLU A 241 2.93 7.67 -20.52
CA GLU A 241 4.13 8.18 -19.84
C GLU A 241 4.96 7.06 -19.20
N THR A 242 4.29 6.03 -18.66
CA THR A 242 4.96 4.88 -18.03
C THR A 242 5.38 3.79 -19.02
N ALA A 243 5.06 3.92 -20.32
CA ALA A 243 5.55 3.01 -21.35
C ALA A 243 6.97 3.37 -21.81
N ILE A 244 7.39 4.63 -21.62
CA ILE A 244 8.68 5.12 -22.05
C ILE A 244 9.75 4.64 -21.05
N ARG A 245 10.43 3.55 -21.38
CA ARG A 245 11.66 3.15 -20.68
C ARG A 245 12.73 4.19 -20.98
N ARG A 246 12.91 5.18 -20.10
CA ARG A 246 14.16 5.95 -20.13
C ARG A 246 15.28 4.97 -19.73
N PRO A 247 16.35 4.83 -20.54
CA PRO A 247 17.53 4.11 -20.08
C PRO A 247 18.03 4.78 -18.81
N LEU A 248 18.40 3.98 -17.81
CA LEU A 248 19.17 4.46 -16.68
C LEU A 248 20.47 5.02 -17.27
N GLY A 249 20.66 6.34 -17.17
CA GLY A 249 21.93 7.00 -17.45
C GLY A 249 22.93 6.77 -16.32
#